data_AF-A0A1K1PX52-F1
#
_entry.id   AF-A0A1K1PX52-F1
#
_cell.length_a   1.000
_cell.length_b   1.000
_cell.length_c   1.000
_cell.angle_alpha   90.00
_cell.angle_beta   90.00
_cell.angle_gamma   90.00
#
_symmetry.space_group_name_H-M   'P 1'
#
loop_
_entity.id
_entity.type
_entity.pdbx_description
1 polymer ?
#
loop_
_entity_poly.entity_id
_entity_poly.type
_entity_poly.pdbx_seq_one_letter_code
_entity_poly.pdbx_strand_id
1 'polypeptide(L)'
;MRTNDYNDLLKKIKCTDDFRSRMQQKLTSAPAEMTEYADSVSGTDVITAKHRFGRAAALAAAFVLVCGAVGGGAYYLARINNKTEESTNINTEEKDSIYSRLKANKELFYGDMVINNDSEVIYRGTRLDIEPFIKYMDQFNTENEIEKEDFYESGRSITIDFYGKENEEEFAAKIAQAAADETINKISLYDEASYNFTLYNNGCYTMTDNEYNRTTYHCFTDGEKVFNDILEMYADENTLERLHTVTNKELENEINNGFKNSTYDKAYYYPAGETDGINYKIVDREGFANELRQYSWERVNISHNDVNRYDVGFIITEDGYMEFDTGKIFRLKEDTSLESFKNVLASHLKLNEFGTDASKEDILNAFHEGYNGGRARFRVDDGQFTEETECTLENFESFKDEISELEWVTCETSNRQIYMDFYVAGALISRNGYLYPQSGGTHQCAYKLKNESDIEKLCEICDKYITKNTNENANENDSIYSKLTANKENYSVDLDDDIKKKDIDKDILFEYLDKYDMTSEIGPSSYTSSDKKITVFFRKIGEEKKDYSYVGATERYDYKLVIYDTGTFTWTENDNGKEKLTMHRFDDGGKIYQDIIDIFAD
;
A
#
# COMPACT_ATOMS: atom_id res chain seq x y z
N MET A 1 -20.24 -3.71 22.91
CA MET A 1 -21.19 -2.73 22.31
C MET A 1 -22.62 -3.20 22.51
N ARG A 2 -23.55 -2.33 22.90
CA ARG A 2 -24.98 -2.73 22.99
C ARG A 2 -25.62 -2.57 21.62
N THR A 3 -26.59 -3.43 21.29
CA THR A 3 -27.27 -3.52 19.97
C THR A 3 -27.81 -2.19 19.43
N ASN A 4 -28.09 -1.23 20.31
CA ASN A 4 -28.59 0.09 19.91
C ASN A 4 -27.51 1.04 19.38
N ASP A 5 -26.24 0.86 19.78
CA ASP A 5 -25.13 1.70 19.32
C ASP A 5 -24.80 1.45 17.83
N TYR A 6 -25.06 0.23 17.36
CA TYR A 6 -24.80 -0.21 15.99
C TYR A 6 -25.75 0.43 14.97
N ASN A 7 -27.03 0.59 15.32
CA ASN A 7 -28.03 1.22 14.45
C ASN A 7 -27.80 2.73 14.29
N ASP A 8 -27.27 3.40 15.31
CA ASP A 8 -26.91 4.81 15.24
C ASP A 8 -25.61 5.04 14.44
N LEU A 9 -24.69 4.07 14.44
CA LEU A 9 -23.53 4.05 13.55
C LEU A 9 -23.94 3.81 12.08
N LEU A 10 -24.87 2.88 11.82
CA LEU A 10 -25.41 2.63 10.48
C LEU A 10 -26.13 3.84 9.86
N LYS A 11 -26.80 4.68 10.68
CA LYS A 11 -27.42 5.93 10.21
C LYS A 11 -26.41 7.02 9.85
N LYS A 12 -25.19 6.96 10.37
CA LYS A 12 -24.11 7.94 10.10
C LYS A 12 -23.33 7.63 8.83
N ILE A 13 -23.41 6.40 8.32
CA ILE A 13 -22.76 6.01 7.08
C ILE A 13 -23.65 6.45 5.91
N LYS A 14 -23.23 7.49 5.17
CA LYS A 14 -23.86 7.88 3.89
C LYS A 14 -23.49 6.89 2.79
N CYS A 15 -24.01 5.67 2.86
CA CYS A 15 -24.05 4.77 1.70
C CYS A 15 -25.19 5.18 0.77
N THR A 16 -24.94 5.14 -0.54
CA THR A 16 -25.97 5.28 -1.58
C THR A 16 -27.06 4.23 -1.40
N ASP A 17 -28.31 4.59 -1.70
CA ASP A 17 -29.46 3.69 -1.51
C ASP A 17 -29.34 2.39 -2.34
N ASP A 18 -28.57 2.43 -3.43
CA ASP A 18 -28.23 1.27 -4.26
C ASP A 18 -27.36 0.24 -3.51
N PHE A 19 -26.35 0.70 -2.77
CA PHE A 19 -25.51 -0.18 -1.95
C PHE A 19 -26.31 -0.84 -0.82
N ARG A 20 -27.20 -0.06 -0.17
CA ARG A 20 -28.07 -0.57 0.90
C ARG A 20 -29.04 -1.64 0.37
N SER A 21 -29.63 -1.41 -0.81
CA SER A 21 -30.51 -2.37 -1.49
C SER A 21 -29.78 -3.68 -1.84
N ARG A 22 -28.57 -3.59 -2.42
CA ARG A 22 -27.76 -4.76 -2.78
C ARG A 22 -27.32 -5.60 -1.59
N MET A 23 -26.93 -4.95 -0.49
CA MET A 23 -26.60 -5.62 0.77
C MET A 23 -27.80 -6.31 1.38
N GLN A 24 -28.95 -5.63 1.42
CA GLN A 24 -30.17 -6.18 2.00
C GLN A 24 -30.70 -7.35 1.14
N GLN A 25 -30.54 -7.29 -0.19
CA GLN A 25 -30.85 -8.39 -1.10
C GLN A 25 -29.93 -9.60 -0.85
N LYS A 26 -28.61 -9.40 -0.69
CA LYS A 26 -27.66 -10.50 -0.39
C LYS A 26 -27.89 -11.14 0.97
N LEU A 27 -28.33 -10.37 1.97
CA LEU A 27 -28.58 -10.86 3.33
C LEU A 27 -29.96 -11.52 3.50
N THR A 28 -30.91 -11.25 2.60
CA THR A 28 -32.25 -11.87 2.62
C THR A 28 -32.43 -13.00 1.60
N SER A 29 -31.52 -13.14 0.64
CA SER A 29 -31.47 -14.33 -0.21
C SER A 29 -31.11 -15.57 0.61
N ALA A 30 -31.91 -16.63 0.43
CA ALA A 30 -31.64 -17.93 1.02
C ALA A 30 -30.22 -18.41 0.63
N PRO A 31 -29.51 -19.12 1.51
CA PRO A 31 -28.16 -19.60 1.23
C PRO A 31 -28.18 -20.43 -0.05
N ALA A 32 -27.34 -20.05 -1.02
CA ALA A 32 -27.12 -20.86 -2.21
C ALA A 32 -26.51 -22.20 -1.77
N GLU A 33 -27.17 -23.31 -2.12
CA GLU A 33 -26.59 -24.64 -1.98
C GLU A 33 -25.29 -24.68 -2.79
N MET A 34 -24.15 -24.63 -2.12
CA MET A 34 -22.89 -25.07 -2.71
C MET A 34 -22.98 -26.59 -2.80
N THR A 35 -23.03 -27.09 -4.04
CA THR A 35 -22.88 -28.51 -4.34
C THR A 35 -21.50 -28.97 -3.88
N GLU A 36 -21.47 -29.91 -2.93
CA GLU A 36 -20.28 -30.66 -2.54
C GLU A 36 -19.61 -31.29 -3.77
N TYR A 37 -18.28 -31.23 -3.80
CA TYR A 37 -17.46 -32.02 -4.73
C TYR A 37 -17.75 -33.50 -4.50
N ALA A 38 -18.39 -34.14 -5.47
CA ALA A 38 -18.64 -35.58 -5.45
C ALA A 38 -17.34 -36.32 -5.81
N ASP A 39 -16.65 -36.82 -4.80
CA ASP A 39 -15.63 -37.85 -4.97
C ASP A 39 -16.32 -39.18 -5.29
N SER A 40 -16.10 -39.67 -6.50
CA SER A 40 -16.68 -40.92 -6.98
C SER A 40 -15.95 -42.11 -6.37
N VAL A 41 -16.50 -42.71 -5.31
CA VAL A 41 -16.15 -44.07 -4.91
C VAL A 41 -17.37 -44.96 -5.11
N SER A 42 -17.24 -45.86 -6.08
CA SER A 42 -18.25 -46.86 -6.41
C SER A 42 -18.37 -47.91 -5.32
N GLY A 43 -19.60 -48.13 -4.86
CA GLY A 43 -20.07 -49.42 -4.35
C GLY A 43 -20.10 -49.54 -2.82
N THR A 44 -21.29 -49.40 -2.22
CA THR A 44 -22.05 -50.52 -1.65
C THR A 44 -23.35 -50.01 -0.99
N ASP A 45 -24.29 -50.92 -0.85
CA ASP A 45 -25.74 -50.70 -0.89
C ASP A 45 -26.39 -49.92 0.25
N VAL A 46 -27.47 -49.25 -0.18
CA VAL A 46 -28.52 -48.57 0.58
C VAL A 46 -29.20 -49.52 1.59
N ILE A 47 -29.31 -49.09 2.85
CA ILE A 47 -30.50 -49.35 3.67
C ILE A 47 -30.99 -48.05 4.30
N THR A 48 -32.10 -47.55 3.76
CA THR A 48 -32.93 -46.49 4.34
C THR A 48 -33.96 -47.11 5.29
N ALA A 49 -34.21 -46.48 6.44
CA ALA A 49 -35.49 -46.61 7.13
C ALA A 49 -35.89 -45.28 7.78
N LYS A 50 -37.06 -44.80 7.38
CA LYS A 50 -37.71 -43.54 7.74
C LYS A 50 -38.47 -43.64 9.08
N HIS A 51 -38.67 -42.46 9.68
CA HIS A 51 -39.84 -42.00 10.46
C HIS A 51 -39.94 -42.19 12.00
N ARG A 52 -39.76 -41.04 12.69
CA ARG A 52 -40.72 -40.24 13.50
C ARG A 52 -41.21 -40.69 14.91
N PHE A 53 -41.03 -39.71 15.82
CA PHE A 53 -41.79 -39.32 17.02
C PHE A 53 -41.75 -40.18 18.30
N GLY A 54 -41.14 -39.60 19.35
CA GLY A 54 -41.89 -39.12 20.51
C GLY A 54 -41.90 -39.97 21.78
N ARG A 55 -41.46 -39.33 22.88
CA ARG A 55 -41.77 -39.61 24.30
C ARG A 55 -41.02 -40.77 24.98
N ALA A 56 -39.81 -40.49 25.49
CA ALA A 56 -39.23 -41.23 26.62
C ALA A 56 -38.23 -40.39 27.47
N ALA A 57 -38.40 -39.06 27.55
CA ALA A 57 -37.49 -38.16 28.27
C ALA A 57 -37.81 -37.97 29.77
N ALA A 58 -38.64 -38.82 30.40
CA ALA A 58 -39.13 -38.55 31.76
C ALA A 58 -38.87 -39.66 32.79
N LEU A 59 -38.07 -40.69 32.48
CA LEU A 59 -37.79 -41.79 33.43
C LEU A 59 -36.31 -42.17 33.58
N ALA A 60 -35.37 -41.35 33.05
CA ALA A 60 -33.93 -41.50 33.31
C ALA A 60 -33.40 -40.54 34.39
N ALA A 61 -34.12 -39.46 34.70
CA ALA A 61 -33.68 -38.44 35.65
C ALA A 61 -33.81 -38.85 37.15
N ALA A 62 -34.52 -39.94 37.45
CA ALA A 62 -34.74 -40.38 38.83
C ALA A 62 -33.82 -41.53 39.29
N PHE A 63 -33.03 -42.14 38.39
CA PHE A 63 -32.05 -43.18 38.75
C PHE A 63 -30.59 -42.67 38.80
N VAL A 64 -30.33 -41.49 38.23
CA VAL A 64 -28.99 -40.85 38.23
C VAL A 64 -28.68 -40.14 39.57
N LEU A 65 -29.68 -39.84 40.40
CA LEU A 65 -29.48 -39.10 41.66
C LEU A 65 -29.19 -39.97 42.91
N VAL A 66 -29.23 -41.30 42.82
CA VAL A 66 -29.03 -42.17 44.01
C VAL A 66 -27.87 -43.18 43.86
N CYS A 67 -27.24 -43.32 42.68
CA CYS A 67 -26.08 -44.21 42.52
C CYS A 67 -24.77 -43.53 42.06
N GLY A 68 -24.76 -42.23 41.74
CA GLY A 68 -23.54 -41.54 41.27
C GLY A 68 -22.58 -41.07 42.38
N ALA A 69 -23.01 -41.04 43.64
CA ALA A 69 -22.27 -40.36 44.71
C ALA A 69 -21.34 -41.26 45.57
N VAL A 70 -21.16 -42.54 45.23
CA VAL A 70 -20.33 -43.46 46.07
C VAL A 70 -19.33 -44.32 45.26
N GLY A 71 -19.24 -44.18 43.94
CA GLY A 71 -18.39 -45.04 43.10
C GLY A 71 -16.92 -44.61 42.93
N GLY A 72 -16.63 -43.31 42.95
CA GLY A 72 -15.31 -42.79 42.54
C GLY A 72 -14.19 -42.95 43.58
N GLY A 73 -14.51 -42.86 44.88
CA GLY A 73 -13.51 -42.94 45.95
C GLY A 73 -13.02 -44.37 46.26
N ALA A 74 -13.84 -45.39 45.98
CA ALA A 74 -13.50 -46.79 46.26
C ALA A 74 -12.53 -47.37 45.23
N TYR A 75 -12.56 -46.88 43.99
CA TYR A 75 -11.68 -47.39 42.92
C TYR A 75 -10.21 -46.96 43.12
N TYR A 76 -9.98 -45.76 43.66
CA TYR A 76 -8.62 -45.26 43.95
C TYR A 76 -8.03 -45.91 45.22
N LEU A 77 -8.83 -46.11 46.27
CA LEU A 77 -8.39 -46.84 47.47
C LEU A 77 -8.14 -48.33 47.22
N ALA A 78 -8.83 -48.95 46.26
CA ALA A 78 -8.54 -50.30 45.80
C ALA A 78 -7.21 -50.39 45.00
N ARG A 79 -6.82 -49.33 44.28
CA ARG A 79 -5.58 -49.28 43.49
C ARG A 79 -4.33 -49.06 44.34
N ILE A 80 -4.45 -48.38 45.49
CA ILE A 80 -3.33 -48.21 46.44
C ILE A 80 -3.03 -49.52 47.20
N ASN A 81 -4.03 -50.38 47.42
CA ASN A 81 -3.85 -51.69 48.08
C ASN A 81 -3.39 -52.82 47.16
N ASN A 82 -3.38 -52.63 45.83
CA ASN A 82 -3.00 -53.66 44.85
C ASN A 82 -1.57 -53.51 44.30
N LYS A 83 -0.67 -52.82 45.01
CA LYS A 83 0.78 -52.93 44.77
C LYS A 83 1.34 -54.25 45.33
N THR A 84 0.84 -55.37 44.83
CA THR A 84 1.53 -56.66 44.93
C THR A 84 1.06 -57.59 43.82
N GLU A 85 2.02 -57.95 42.97
CA GLU A 85 2.07 -59.14 42.10
C GLU A 85 1.34 -59.15 40.74
N GLU A 86 2.20 -59.11 39.71
CA GLU A 86 2.21 -59.93 38.49
C GLU A 86 1.12 -59.74 37.40
N SER A 87 1.57 -59.01 36.38
CA SER A 87 1.62 -59.41 34.96
C SER A 87 0.34 -59.64 34.14
N THR A 88 0.40 -59.09 32.92
CA THR A 88 -0.42 -59.38 31.73
C THR A 88 -1.85 -58.85 31.68
N ASN A 89 -2.01 -57.60 31.23
CA ASN A 89 -3.05 -57.20 30.27
C ASN A 89 -2.72 -55.82 29.66
N ILE A 90 -1.71 -55.81 28.78
CA ILE A 90 -1.47 -54.71 27.85
C ILE A 90 -2.43 -54.94 26.68
N ASN A 91 -3.57 -54.22 26.60
CA ASN A 91 -4.35 -54.04 25.35
C ASN A 91 -5.63 -53.18 25.43
N THR A 92 -5.94 -52.54 26.56
CA THR A 92 -7.13 -51.64 26.64
C THR A 92 -6.82 -50.19 27.03
N GLU A 93 -5.65 -49.88 27.61
CA GLU A 93 -5.29 -48.51 28.02
C GLU A 93 -4.59 -47.69 26.93
N GLU A 94 -4.21 -48.31 25.79
CA GLU A 94 -3.49 -47.65 24.69
C GLU A 94 -4.38 -46.87 23.71
N LYS A 95 -5.72 -46.97 23.82
CA LYS A 95 -6.65 -46.39 22.82
C LYS A 95 -7.20 -45.00 23.17
N ASP A 96 -7.15 -44.59 24.44
CA ASP A 96 -7.67 -43.28 24.83
C ASP A 96 -6.59 -42.20 24.60
N SER A 97 -6.97 -41.10 23.93
CA SER A 97 -6.06 -39.98 23.68
C SER A 97 -5.55 -39.38 25.00
N ILE A 98 -4.32 -38.84 25.01
CA ILE A 98 -3.70 -38.26 26.21
C ILE A 98 -4.62 -37.18 26.81
N TYR A 99 -5.21 -36.34 25.95
CA TYR A 99 -6.18 -35.32 26.35
C TYR A 99 -7.42 -35.91 27.04
N SER A 100 -7.96 -37.03 26.54
CA SER A 100 -9.14 -37.69 27.16
C SER A 100 -8.84 -38.17 28.57
N ARG A 101 -7.63 -38.68 28.82
CA ARG A 101 -7.18 -39.10 30.15
C ARG A 101 -7.01 -37.92 31.11
N LEU A 102 -6.39 -36.83 30.66
CA LEU A 102 -6.29 -35.59 31.42
C LEU A 102 -7.68 -35.08 31.79
N LYS A 103 -8.60 -35.00 30.82
CA LYS A 103 -9.98 -34.54 31.00
C LYS A 103 -10.75 -35.38 32.03
N ALA A 104 -10.63 -36.70 31.97
CA ALA A 104 -11.32 -37.60 32.90
C ALA A 104 -10.85 -37.42 34.35
N ASN A 105 -9.61 -36.99 34.54
CA ASN A 105 -8.97 -36.86 35.85
C ASN A 105 -8.71 -35.39 36.25
N LYS A 106 -9.29 -34.42 35.54
CA LYS A 106 -9.01 -32.98 35.69
C LYS A 106 -9.10 -32.47 37.14
N GLU A 107 -9.99 -33.05 37.95
CA GLU A 107 -10.18 -32.67 39.35
C GLU A 107 -8.96 -32.98 40.24
N LEU A 108 -8.05 -33.84 39.78
CA LEU A 108 -6.83 -34.23 40.48
C LEU A 108 -5.63 -33.32 40.18
N PHE A 109 -5.76 -32.38 39.24
CA PHE A 109 -4.62 -31.59 38.75
C PHE A 109 -4.81 -30.08 38.95
N TYR A 110 -3.69 -29.39 39.10
CA TYR A 110 -3.56 -27.95 38.84
C TYR A 110 -2.70 -27.74 37.59
N GLY A 111 -2.80 -26.57 36.97
CA GLY A 111 -1.89 -26.14 35.91
C GLY A 111 -0.78 -25.22 36.44
N ASP A 112 0.44 -25.40 35.95
CA ASP A 112 1.49 -24.38 35.93
C ASP A 112 1.72 -23.96 34.49
N MET A 113 1.42 -22.70 34.16
CA MET A 113 1.65 -22.17 32.82
C MET A 113 2.95 -21.39 32.78
N VAL A 114 3.78 -21.70 31.80
CA VAL A 114 5.02 -21.00 31.49
C VAL A 114 4.94 -20.48 30.06
N ILE A 115 5.25 -19.20 29.88
CA ILE A 115 5.39 -18.61 28.55
C ILE A 115 6.87 -18.41 28.30
N ASN A 116 7.35 -19.05 27.24
CA ASN A 116 8.73 -18.96 26.79
C ASN A 116 8.82 -18.08 25.54
N ASN A 117 9.89 -17.30 25.48
CA ASN A 117 10.36 -16.64 24.27
C ASN A 117 11.81 -17.07 24.03
N ASP A 118 12.00 -17.87 22.99
CA ASP A 118 13.19 -18.65 22.73
C ASP A 118 13.53 -19.54 23.94
N SER A 119 14.51 -19.12 24.75
CA SER A 119 14.97 -19.84 25.95
C SER A 119 14.69 -19.09 27.26
N GLU A 120 13.98 -17.96 27.20
CA GLU A 120 13.69 -17.11 28.36
C GLU A 120 12.23 -17.27 28.80
N VAL A 121 12.03 -17.59 30.08
CA VAL A 121 10.71 -17.56 30.71
C VAL A 121 10.31 -16.11 30.92
N ILE A 122 9.29 -15.65 30.20
CA ILE A 122 8.80 -14.27 30.28
C ILE A 122 7.59 -14.12 31.20
N TYR A 123 6.88 -15.22 31.47
CA TYR A 123 5.77 -15.26 32.40
C TYR A 123 5.58 -16.67 32.98
N ARG A 124 5.18 -16.74 34.25
CA ARG A 124 4.75 -17.98 34.90
C ARG A 124 3.49 -17.73 35.73
N GLY A 125 2.48 -18.56 35.53
CA GLY A 125 1.24 -18.59 36.32
C GLY A 125 1.10 -19.96 37.00
N THR A 126 1.11 -19.98 38.33
CA THR A 126 1.05 -21.22 39.12
C THR A 126 -0.35 -21.46 39.67
N ARG A 127 -0.68 -22.72 39.95
CA ARG A 127 -1.95 -23.14 40.58
C ARG A 127 -3.19 -22.69 39.79
N LEU A 128 -3.12 -22.81 38.47
CA LEU A 128 -4.20 -22.45 37.57
C LEU A 128 -5.35 -23.45 37.69
N ASP A 129 -6.57 -22.95 37.66
CA ASP A 129 -7.75 -23.77 37.39
C ASP A 129 -7.69 -24.22 35.92
N ILE A 130 -7.68 -25.52 35.69
CA ILE A 130 -7.55 -26.10 34.35
C ILE A 130 -8.89 -26.20 33.61
N GLU A 131 -10.01 -25.97 34.30
CA GLU A 131 -11.35 -26.07 33.71
C GLU A 131 -11.56 -25.19 32.46
N PRO A 132 -11.10 -23.92 32.41
CA PRO A 132 -11.19 -23.09 31.21
C PRO A 132 -10.45 -23.71 30.02
N PHE A 133 -9.23 -24.20 30.24
CA PHE A 133 -8.44 -24.88 29.20
C PHE A 133 -9.15 -26.14 28.69
N ILE A 134 -9.66 -26.98 29.59
CA ILE A 134 -10.40 -28.20 29.20
C ILE A 134 -11.62 -27.83 28.34
N LYS A 135 -12.43 -26.86 28.77
CA LYS A 135 -13.61 -26.42 28.01
C LYS A 135 -13.28 -25.84 26.65
N TYR A 136 -12.15 -25.16 26.53
CA TYR A 136 -11.71 -24.58 25.27
C TYR A 136 -11.24 -25.68 24.31
N MET A 137 -10.40 -26.61 24.80
CA MET A 137 -9.88 -27.72 24.02
C MET A 137 -10.97 -28.70 23.54
N ASP A 138 -12.09 -28.81 24.27
CA ASP A 138 -13.27 -29.61 23.89
C ASP A 138 -13.92 -29.19 22.55
N GLN A 139 -13.57 -28.01 22.04
CA GLN A 139 -14.08 -27.50 20.76
C GLN A 139 -13.29 -28.04 19.57
N PHE A 140 -12.12 -28.64 19.82
CA PHE A 140 -11.20 -29.10 18.78
C PHE A 140 -11.13 -30.63 18.73
N ASN A 141 -10.83 -31.15 17.55
CA ASN A 141 -10.50 -32.56 17.42
C ASN A 141 -9.05 -32.81 17.86
N THR A 142 -8.86 -33.25 19.09
CA THR A 142 -7.55 -33.55 19.70
C THR A 142 -7.00 -34.93 19.32
N GLU A 143 -7.69 -35.68 18.45
CA GLU A 143 -7.24 -36.99 17.96
C GLU A 143 -6.51 -36.92 16.61
N ASN A 144 -6.52 -35.77 15.94
CA ASN A 144 -5.79 -35.58 14.68
C ASN A 144 -4.30 -35.37 14.97
N GLU A 145 -3.55 -36.47 15.07
CA GLU A 145 -2.09 -36.48 15.19
C GLU A 145 -1.41 -36.25 13.82
N ILE A 146 -0.29 -35.51 13.82
CA ILE A 146 0.61 -35.38 12.66
C ILE A 146 1.92 -36.14 12.92
N GLU A 147 2.68 -36.43 11.86
CA GLU A 147 4.00 -37.03 12.00
C GLU A 147 4.98 -36.05 12.66
N LYS A 148 5.96 -36.60 13.39
CA LYS A 148 6.95 -35.78 14.09
C LYS A 148 7.83 -34.98 13.12
N GLU A 149 8.12 -35.55 11.94
CA GLU A 149 8.90 -34.87 10.90
C GLU A 149 8.20 -33.61 10.35
N ASP A 150 6.86 -33.58 10.40
CA ASP A 150 6.05 -32.44 9.95
C ASP A 150 5.81 -31.41 11.06
N PHE A 151 6.25 -31.70 12.29
CA PHE A 151 6.10 -30.82 13.43
C PHE A 151 7.17 -29.71 13.42
N TYR A 152 6.72 -28.46 13.41
CA TYR A 152 7.61 -27.30 13.47
C TYR A 152 7.58 -26.67 14.87
N GLU A 153 8.72 -26.67 15.54
CA GLU A 153 8.92 -25.93 16.79
C GLU A 153 9.34 -24.49 16.47
N SER A 154 8.63 -23.52 17.04
CA SER A 154 8.98 -22.11 16.93
C SER A 154 9.53 -21.56 18.24
N GLY A 155 10.16 -20.38 18.20
CA GLY A 155 10.82 -19.80 19.38
C GLY A 155 9.87 -19.46 20.53
N ARG A 156 8.60 -19.15 20.28
CA ARG A 156 7.65 -18.73 21.32
C ARG A 156 6.63 -19.83 21.62
N SER A 157 6.46 -20.16 22.89
CA SER A 157 5.53 -21.21 23.32
C SER A 157 4.82 -20.90 24.64
N ILE A 158 3.64 -21.50 24.80
CA ILE A 158 2.92 -21.65 26.07
C ILE A 158 3.05 -23.11 26.45
N THR A 159 3.64 -23.37 27.61
CA THR A 159 3.65 -24.69 28.23
C THR A 159 2.71 -24.69 29.42
N ILE A 160 1.82 -25.67 29.52
CA ILE A 160 1.00 -25.93 30.70
C ILE A 160 1.37 -27.31 31.24
N ASP A 161 1.95 -27.33 32.43
CA ASP A 161 2.27 -28.53 33.16
C ASP A 161 1.14 -28.88 34.13
N PHE A 162 0.63 -30.11 34.02
CA PHE A 162 -0.45 -30.61 34.85
C PHE A 162 0.13 -31.47 35.97
N TYR A 163 0.14 -30.94 37.20
CA TYR A 163 0.71 -31.60 38.37
C TYR A 163 -0.38 -31.98 39.39
N GLY A 164 -0.20 -33.14 40.03
CA GLY A 164 -1.15 -33.70 40.98
C GLY A 164 -1.33 -32.82 42.22
N LYS A 165 -2.56 -32.62 42.66
CA LYS A 165 -2.90 -31.80 43.86
C LYS A 165 -2.30 -32.38 45.14
N GLU A 166 -2.06 -33.69 45.19
CA GLU A 166 -1.38 -34.38 46.29
C GLU A 166 0.07 -33.94 46.48
N ASN A 167 0.71 -33.37 45.46
CA ASN A 167 2.11 -32.92 45.48
C ASN A 167 2.23 -31.41 45.78
N GLU A 168 1.15 -30.74 46.23
CA GLU A 168 1.09 -29.28 46.40
C GLU A 168 2.17 -28.73 47.34
N GLU A 169 2.43 -29.37 48.47
CA GLU A 169 3.44 -28.91 49.44
C GLU A 169 4.87 -29.01 48.90
N GLU A 170 5.16 -30.08 48.16
CA GLU A 170 6.47 -30.30 47.53
C GLU A 170 6.71 -29.30 46.39
N PHE A 171 5.70 -29.07 45.56
CA PHE A 171 5.75 -28.09 44.47
C PHE A 171 5.95 -26.66 45.00
N ALA A 172 5.22 -26.27 46.05
CA ALA A 172 5.37 -24.95 46.68
C ALA A 172 6.78 -24.74 47.25
N ALA A 173 7.38 -25.78 47.85
CA ALA A 173 8.74 -25.72 48.35
C ALA A 173 9.78 -25.54 47.21
N LYS A 174 9.60 -26.24 46.09
CA LYS A 174 10.47 -26.11 44.90
C LYS A 174 10.35 -24.73 44.24
N ILE A 175 9.16 -24.15 44.17
CA ILE A 175 8.98 -22.76 43.69
C ILE A 175 9.70 -21.77 44.61
N ALA A 176 9.55 -21.92 45.92
CA ALA A 176 10.21 -21.03 46.89
C ALA A 176 11.74 -21.13 46.80
N GLN A 177 12.26 -22.34 46.61
CA GLN A 177 13.69 -22.58 46.35
C GLN A 177 14.11 -21.93 45.02
N ALA A 178 13.30 -22.09 43.97
CA ALA A 178 13.57 -21.50 42.66
C ALA A 178 13.53 -19.98 42.66
N ALA A 179 12.73 -19.35 43.53
CA ALA A 179 12.70 -17.90 43.67
C ALA A 179 13.92 -17.33 44.43
N ALA A 180 14.61 -18.16 45.22
CA ALA A 180 15.76 -17.77 46.02
C ALA A 180 17.12 -17.98 45.31
N ASP A 181 17.17 -18.93 44.39
CA ASP A 181 18.27 -19.15 43.47
C ASP A 181 17.94 -18.31 42.22
N GLU A 182 18.81 -17.46 41.69
CA GLU A 182 18.51 -16.60 40.50
C GLU A 182 18.31 -17.42 39.19
N THR A 183 17.92 -18.69 39.32
CA THR A 183 17.78 -19.74 38.34
C THR A 183 16.34 -20.27 38.27
N ILE A 184 15.33 -19.41 38.47
CA ILE A 184 13.89 -19.69 38.22
C ILE A 184 13.67 -20.46 36.90
N ASN A 185 14.53 -20.23 35.90
CA ASN A 185 14.46 -20.81 34.56
C ASN A 185 15.19 -22.16 34.41
N LYS A 186 15.83 -22.71 35.46
CA LYS A 186 16.66 -23.94 35.37
C LYS A 186 16.31 -25.05 36.36
N ILE A 187 15.42 -24.82 37.31
CA ILE A 187 14.93 -25.92 38.16
C ILE A 187 13.86 -26.65 37.38
N SER A 188 14.11 -27.92 37.06
CA SER A 188 13.06 -28.82 36.56
C SER A 188 12.02 -28.97 37.68
N LEU A 189 10.96 -28.17 37.61
CA LEU A 189 9.75 -28.38 38.42
C LEU A 189 8.92 -29.55 37.85
N TYR A 190 9.38 -30.14 36.74
CA TYR A 190 8.57 -30.86 35.75
C TYR A 190 8.70 -32.38 35.83
N ASP A 191 9.65 -32.91 36.61
CA ASP A 191 9.86 -34.36 36.77
C ASP A 191 8.65 -35.06 37.42
N GLU A 192 7.69 -34.28 37.96
CA GLU A 192 6.46 -34.73 38.62
C GLU A 192 5.17 -34.38 37.88
N ALA A 193 5.24 -33.63 36.77
CA ALA A 193 4.07 -33.35 35.95
C ALA A 193 3.54 -34.67 35.37
N SER A 194 2.25 -34.94 35.50
CA SER A 194 1.66 -36.14 34.90
C SER A 194 1.40 -35.95 33.40
N TYR A 195 1.05 -34.71 33.03
CA TYR A 195 0.86 -34.31 31.63
C TYR A 195 1.54 -32.97 31.35
N ASN A 196 1.93 -32.77 30.10
CA ASN A 196 2.42 -31.49 29.58
C ASN A 196 1.72 -31.15 28.27
N PHE A 197 1.24 -29.92 28.15
CA PHE A 197 0.78 -29.34 26.90
C PHE A 197 1.74 -28.22 26.51
N THR A 198 2.34 -28.28 25.33
CA THR A 198 3.17 -27.18 24.81
C THR A 198 2.62 -26.72 23.47
N LEU A 199 2.11 -25.50 23.40
CA LEU A 199 1.64 -24.85 22.19
C LEU A 199 2.66 -23.82 21.71
N TYR A 200 3.11 -23.99 20.49
CA TYR A 200 4.00 -23.09 19.80
C TYR A 200 3.21 -22.02 19.05
N ASN A 201 3.81 -20.86 18.84
CA ASN A 201 3.11 -19.71 18.26
C ASN A 201 2.72 -19.88 16.77
N ASN A 202 3.27 -20.89 16.09
CA ASN A 202 2.83 -21.33 14.77
C ASN A 202 1.55 -22.19 14.79
N GLY A 203 0.97 -22.45 15.96
CA GLY A 203 -0.24 -23.26 16.12
C GLY A 203 -0.01 -24.75 16.30
N CYS A 204 1.23 -25.21 16.21
CA CYS A 204 1.57 -26.61 16.48
C CYS A 204 1.71 -26.83 17.99
N TYR A 205 1.22 -27.96 18.47
CA TYR A 205 1.30 -28.30 19.89
C TYR A 205 1.66 -29.76 20.13
N THR A 206 2.27 -30.01 21.26
CA THR A 206 2.48 -31.34 21.79
C THR A 206 1.60 -31.58 23.01
N MET A 207 1.18 -32.83 23.16
CA MET A 207 0.62 -33.35 24.40
C MET A 207 1.46 -34.53 24.83
N THR A 208 2.01 -34.46 26.04
CA THR A 208 2.88 -35.48 26.62
C THR A 208 2.25 -36.08 27.87
N ASP A 209 2.32 -37.40 27.96
CA ASP A 209 2.01 -38.19 29.15
C ASP A 209 3.33 -38.72 29.73
N ASN A 210 3.73 -38.18 30.87
CA ASN A 210 5.03 -38.47 31.47
C ASN A 210 5.04 -39.83 32.20
N GLU A 211 3.88 -40.35 32.64
CA GLU A 211 3.79 -41.68 33.25
C GLU A 211 4.16 -42.77 32.24
N TYR A 212 3.72 -42.60 30.99
CA TYR A 212 3.95 -43.55 29.90
C TYR A 212 5.06 -43.12 28.92
N ASN A 213 5.70 -41.97 29.17
CA ASN A 213 6.72 -41.37 28.29
C ASN A 213 6.27 -41.32 26.81
N ARG A 214 5.03 -40.87 26.59
CA ARG A 214 4.40 -40.76 25.26
C ARG A 214 4.14 -39.29 24.94
N THR A 215 4.61 -38.84 23.76
CA THR A 215 4.30 -37.52 23.21
C THR A 215 3.53 -37.68 21.90
N THR A 216 2.51 -36.83 21.72
CA THR A 216 1.69 -36.72 20.51
C THR A 216 1.83 -35.32 19.92
N TYR A 217 1.77 -35.22 18.59
CA TYR A 217 2.06 -34.01 17.83
C TYR A 217 0.83 -33.59 17.04
N HIS A 218 0.49 -32.31 17.06
CA HIS A 218 -0.73 -31.78 16.46
C HIS A 218 -0.50 -30.35 15.94
N CYS A 219 -1.35 -29.87 15.03
CA CYS A 219 -1.40 -28.44 14.69
C CYS A 219 -2.85 -27.95 14.51
N PHE A 220 -3.14 -26.76 15.02
CA PHE A 220 -4.40 -26.07 14.80
C PHE A 220 -4.44 -25.40 13.42
N THR A 221 -5.64 -25.31 12.83
CA THR A 221 -5.85 -24.56 11.58
C THR A 221 -5.69 -23.05 11.75
N ASP A 222 -6.06 -22.52 12.93
CA ASP A 222 -5.93 -21.10 13.29
C ASP A 222 -5.08 -20.98 14.58
N GLY A 223 -3.78 -21.22 14.41
CA GLY A 223 -2.81 -21.31 15.50
C GLY A 223 -2.68 -20.05 16.35
N GLU A 224 -2.67 -18.88 15.70
CA GLU A 224 -2.51 -17.59 16.38
C GLU A 224 -3.70 -17.31 17.30
N LYS A 225 -4.92 -17.55 16.81
CA LYS A 225 -6.11 -17.37 17.62
C LYS A 225 -6.11 -18.30 18.82
N VAL A 226 -5.74 -19.57 18.66
CA VAL A 226 -5.68 -20.52 19.78
C VAL A 226 -4.61 -20.12 20.81
N PHE A 227 -3.44 -19.69 20.34
CA PHE A 227 -2.35 -19.21 21.19
C PHE A 227 -2.83 -18.02 22.04
N ASN A 228 -3.42 -17.01 21.41
CA ASN A 228 -3.91 -15.82 22.10
C ASN A 228 -5.10 -16.14 23.03
N ASP A 229 -6.06 -16.95 22.59
CA ASP A 229 -7.21 -17.36 23.40
C ASP A 229 -6.74 -18.05 24.70
N ILE A 230 -5.76 -18.96 24.64
CA ILE A 230 -5.19 -19.62 25.84
C ILE A 230 -4.45 -18.63 26.74
N LEU A 231 -3.72 -17.68 26.15
CA LEU A 231 -3.00 -16.64 26.88
C LEU A 231 -3.98 -15.73 27.66
N GLU A 232 -5.07 -15.32 27.01
CA GLU A 232 -6.14 -14.50 27.59
C GLU A 232 -6.92 -15.20 28.71
N MET A 233 -6.93 -16.53 28.77
CA MET A 233 -7.56 -17.26 29.88
C MET A 233 -6.87 -17.02 31.22
N TYR A 234 -5.56 -16.75 31.20
CA TYR A 234 -4.71 -16.78 32.40
C TYR A 234 -3.89 -15.51 32.63
N ALA A 235 -3.77 -14.62 31.65
CA ALA A 235 -3.10 -13.33 31.78
C ALA A 235 -4.11 -12.17 31.77
N ASP A 236 -3.89 -11.16 32.61
CA ASP A 236 -4.68 -9.92 32.58
C ASP A 236 -4.27 -9.01 31.41
N GLU A 237 -5.12 -8.02 31.07
CA GLU A 237 -4.88 -7.09 29.95
C GLU A 237 -3.50 -6.41 30.01
N ASN A 238 -3.04 -6.04 31.20
CA ASN A 238 -1.72 -5.40 31.37
C ASN A 238 -0.58 -6.39 31.09
N THR A 239 -0.74 -7.65 31.50
CA THR A 239 0.22 -8.72 31.26
C THR A 239 0.27 -9.07 29.78
N LEU A 240 -0.89 -9.19 29.13
CA LEU A 240 -1.00 -9.39 27.68
C LEU A 240 -0.30 -8.26 26.92
N GLU A 241 -0.60 -7.00 27.24
CA GLU A 241 0.04 -5.86 26.59
C GLU A 241 1.56 -5.91 26.73
N ARG A 242 2.08 -6.26 27.91
CA ARG A 242 3.53 -6.41 28.13
C ARG A 242 4.14 -7.56 27.32
N LEU A 243 3.42 -8.67 27.15
CA LEU A 243 3.90 -9.85 26.41
C LEU A 243 3.90 -9.63 24.90
N HIS A 244 2.98 -8.81 24.37
CA HIS A 244 2.94 -8.47 22.95
C HIS A 244 3.83 -7.28 22.59
N THR A 245 4.07 -6.34 23.51
CA THR A 245 4.88 -5.15 23.24
C THR A 245 6.35 -5.51 23.02
N VAL A 246 6.91 -5.08 21.88
CA VAL A 246 8.34 -5.22 21.57
C VAL A 246 9.12 -4.13 22.32
N THR A 247 10.17 -4.52 23.04
CA THR A 247 11.03 -3.54 23.72
C THR A 247 12.03 -2.92 22.75
N ASN A 248 12.41 -1.66 22.96
CA ASN A 248 13.43 -1.00 22.11
C ASN A 248 14.75 -1.78 22.06
N LYS A 249 15.15 -2.42 23.17
CA LYS A 249 16.37 -3.22 23.24
C LYS A 249 16.27 -4.48 22.37
N GLU A 250 15.13 -5.13 22.36
CA GLU A 250 14.89 -6.29 21.51
C GLU A 250 14.86 -5.90 20.03
N LEU A 251 14.10 -4.86 19.69
CA LEU A 251 14.04 -4.34 18.33
C LEU A 251 15.44 -3.95 17.82
N GLU A 252 16.22 -3.26 18.65
CA GLU A 252 17.60 -2.90 18.34
C GLU A 252 18.48 -4.13 18.08
N ASN A 253 18.36 -5.18 18.89
CA ASN A 253 19.12 -6.40 18.69
C ASN A 253 18.76 -7.08 17.37
N GLU A 254 17.48 -7.22 17.04
CA GLU A 254 17.02 -7.87 15.81
C GLU A 254 17.43 -7.07 14.57
N ILE A 255 17.19 -5.74 14.55
CA ILE A 255 17.62 -4.86 13.44
C ILE A 255 19.14 -4.92 13.24
N ASN A 256 19.92 -4.83 14.33
CA ASN A 256 21.38 -4.90 14.24
C ASN A 256 21.87 -6.25 13.74
N ASN A 257 21.22 -7.34 14.11
CA ASN A 257 21.57 -8.68 13.65
C ASN A 257 21.25 -8.86 12.16
N GLY A 258 20.06 -8.44 11.71
CA GLY A 258 19.70 -8.47 10.28
C GLY A 258 20.68 -7.64 9.44
N PHE A 259 21.03 -6.43 9.88
CA PHE A 259 22.00 -5.61 9.16
C PHE A 259 23.43 -6.15 9.15
N LYS A 260 23.86 -6.90 10.17
CA LYS A 260 25.18 -7.56 10.19
C LYS A 260 25.31 -8.65 9.13
N ASN A 261 24.21 -9.34 8.80
CA ASN A 261 24.19 -10.42 7.83
C ASN A 261 24.10 -9.93 6.37
N SER A 262 23.71 -8.67 6.17
CA SER A 262 23.63 -8.03 4.85
C SER A 262 24.97 -7.44 4.37
N THR A 263 25.20 -7.39 3.05
CA THR A 263 26.27 -6.56 2.49
C THR A 263 25.97 -5.09 2.79
N TYR A 264 27.01 -4.31 3.15
CA TYR A 264 26.87 -2.88 3.46
C TYR A 264 26.19 -2.18 2.29
N ASP A 265 25.06 -1.53 2.55
CA ASP A 265 24.24 -0.69 1.67
C ASP A 265 23.22 -1.34 0.72
N LYS A 266 23.20 -2.66 0.51
CA LYS A 266 22.24 -3.28 -0.42
C LYS A 266 20.85 -3.49 0.18
N ALA A 267 19.84 -3.27 -0.64
CA ALA A 267 18.46 -3.66 -0.40
C ALA A 267 17.83 -4.20 -1.69
N TYR A 268 16.76 -4.98 -1.59
CA TYR A 268 16.00 -5.46 -2.74
C TYR A 268 14.52 -5.17 -2.53
N TYR A 269 13.83 -4.69 -3.56
CA TYR A 269 12.39 -4.49 -3.52
C TYR A 269 11.69 -5.58 -4.33
N TYR A 270 10.64 -6.16 -3.76
CA TYR A 270 9.81 -7.19 -4.37
C TYR A 270 8.36 -6.69 -4.41
N PRO A 271 7.82 -6.37 -5.59
CA PRO A 271 6.39 -6.13 -5.76
C PRO A 271 5.57 -7.35 -5.32
N ALA A 272 4.33 -7.12 -4.91
CA ALA A 272 3.38 -8.20 -4.59
C ALA A 272 3.26 -9.19 -5.78
N GLY A 273 3.38 -10.49 -5.51
CA GLY A 273 3.32 -11.56 -6.51
C GLY A 273 4.60 -11.81 -7.31
N GLU A 274 5.64 -10.97 -7.16
CA GLU A 274 6.88 -11.08 -7.92
C GLU A 274 7.99 -11.79 -7.13
N THR A 275 8.81 -12.56 -7.86
CA THR A 275 9.98 -13.27 -7.30
C THR A 275 11.30 -12.56 -7.55
N ASP A 276 11.34 -11.67 -8.55
CA ASP A 276 12.56 -10.98 -8.96
C ASP A 276 12.69 -9.65 -8.22
N GLY A 277 13.83 -9.47 -7.54
CA GLY A 277 14.09 -8.30 -6.71
C GLY A 277 14.70 -7.15 -7.50
N ILE A 278 14.11 -5.96 -7.36
CA ILE A 278 14.63 -4.71 -7.92
C ILE A 278 15.75 -4.18 -6.98
N ASN A 279 16.88 -3.74 -7.53
CA ASN A 279 18.03 -3.31 -6.73
C ASN A 279 17.77 -1.96 -6.04
N TYR A 280 17.78 -1.97 -4.71
CA TYR A 280 17.72 -0.79 -3.85
C TYR A 280 19.02 -0.65 -3.04
N LYS A 281 19.20 0.53 -2.45
CA LYS A 281 20.25 0.85 -1.50
C LYS A 281 19.66 1.51 -0.27
N ILE A 282 20.29 1.23 0.87
CA ILE A 282 20.02 1.89 2.13
C ILE A 282 20.94 3.10 2.23
N VAL A 283 20.40 4.31 2.06
CA VAL A 283 21.20 5.55 1.98
C VAL A 283 21.81 5.95 3.32
N ASP A 284 21.06 5.77 4.42
CA ASP A 284 21.53 6.00 5.79
C ASP A 284 21.05 4.86 6.69
N ARG A 285 21.88 3.81 6.81
CA ARG A 285 21.51 2.63 7.60
C ARG A 285 21.31 2.93 9.09
N GLU A 286 22.11 3.82 9.66
CA GLU A 286 22.01 4.18 11.08
C GLU A 286 20.76 5.04 11.33
N GLY A 287 20.53 6.05 10.49
CA GLY A 287 19.30 6.84 10.49
C GLY A 287 18.05 5.97 10.32
N PHE A 288 18.07 5.05 9.35
CA PHE A 288 16.96 4.12 9.11
C PHE A 288 16.67 3.27 10.35
N ALA A 289 17.70 2.65 10.95
CA ALA A 289 17.55 1.89 12.18
C ALA A 289 16.97 2.72 13.34
N ASN A 290 17.37 3.99 13.45
CA ASN A 290 16.90 4.88 14.49
C ASN A 290 15.45 5.31 14.30
N GLU A 291 15.03 5.58 13.05
CA GLU A 291 13.65 5.95 12.73
C GLU A 291 12.69 4.77 12.90
N LEU A 292 13.08 3.55 12.50
CA LEU A 292 12.28 2.34 12.76
C LEU A 292 11.99 2.13 14.25
N ARG A 293 12.94 2.50 15.13
CA ARG A 293 12.82 2.42 16.59
C ARG A 293 11.92 3.48 17.23
N GLN A 294 11.47 4.48 16.46
CA GLN A 294 10.53 5.49 16.96
C GLN A 294 9.08 4.99 16.99
N TYR A 295 8.79 3.94 16.23
CA TYR A 295 7.47 3.33 16.18
C TYR A 295 7.24 2.33 17.30
N SER A 296 5.97 2.15 17.67
CA SER A 296 5.55 1.10 18.58
C SER A 296 5.28 -0.18 17.79
N TRP A 297 5.91 -1.27 18.20
CA TRP A 297 5.82 -2.56 17.55
C TRP A 297 5.23 -3.60 18.49
N GLU A 298 4.46 -4.53 17.94
CA GLU A 298 3.94 -5.68 18.64
C GLU A 298 4.37 -6.98 17.96
N ARG A 299 4.55 -8.03 18.76
CA ARG A 299 4.87 -9.37 18.24
C ARG A 299 3.61 -10.04 17.73
N VAL A 300 3.69 -10.54 16.51
CA VAL A 300 2.62 -11.29 15.82
C VAL A 300 3.15 -12.63 15.33
N ASN A 301 2.23 -13.55 15.00
CA ASN A 301 2.60 -14.92 14.63
C ASN A 301 2.38 -15.25 13.15
N ILE A 302 1.72 -14.36 12.40
CA ILE A 302 1.45 -14.54 10.98
C ILE A 302 2.34 -13.58 10.18
N SER A 303 2.98 -14.12 9.15
CA SER A 303 3.72 -13.31 8.17
C SER A 303 2.74 -12.47 7.35
N HIS A 304 3.29 -11.47 6.68
CA HIS A 304 2.53 -10.66 5.75
C HIS A 304 1.97 -11.54 4.60
N ASN A 305 0.80 -11.19 4.07
CA ASN A 305 0.33 -11.79 2.83
C ASN A 305 1.05 -11.16 1.63
N ASP A 306 0.73 -11.57 0.41
CA ASP A 306 1.39 -11.15 -0.84
C ASP A 306 1.33 -9.61 -1.02
N VAL A 307 2.32 -8.90 -0.48
CA VAL A 307 2.43 -7.44 -0.43
C VAL A 307 3.82 -6.99 -0.86
N ASN A 308 3.92 -5.71 -1.24
CA ASN A 308 5.17 -5.04 -1.54
C ASN A 308 6.12 -5.13 -0.34
N ARG A 309 7.31 -5.69 -0.55
CA ARG A 309 8.29 -5.93 0.50
C ARG A 309 9.70 -5.52 0.07
N TYR A 310 10.51 -5.16 1.06
CA TYR A 310 11.93 -4.91 0.90
C TYR A 310 12.71 -5.96 1.70
N ASP A 311 13.78 -6.49 1.10
CA ASP A 311 14.82 -7.23 1.79
C ASP A 311 15.98 -6.28 2.06
N VAL A 312 16.22 -5.99 3.35
CA VAL A 312 17.30 -5.12 3.83
C VAL A 312 18.30 -5.87 4.73
N GLY A 313 18.33 -7.21 4.64
CA GLY A 313 18.93 -8.11 5.64
C GLY A 313 17.92 -8.65 6.66
N PHE A 314 16.68 -8.21 6.53
CA PHE A 314 15.45 -8.75 7.09
C PHE A 314 14.32 -8.23 6.19
N ILE A 315 13.16 -8.86 6.22
CA ILE A 315 12.03 -8.45 5.39
C ILE A 315 11.29 -7.31 6.09
N ILE A 316 10.98 -6.25 5.34
CA ILE A 316 10.13 -5.15 5.80
C ILE A 316 9.09 -4.83 4.72
N THR A 317 7.83 -4.70 5.11
CA THR A 317 6.72 -4.52 4.16
C THR A 317 6.10 -3.14 4.24
N GLU A 318 5.51 -2.68 3.14
CA GLU A 318 4.84 -1.37 3.12
C GLU A 318 3.60 -1.29 4.02
N ASP A 319 3.02 -2.42 4.42
CA ASP A 319 1.88 -2.51 5.33
C ASP A 319 2.28 -2.60 6.82
N GLY A 320 3.58 -2.47 7.13
CA GLY A 320 4.05 -2.29 8.50
C GLY A 320 4.41 -3.58 9.22
N TYR A 321 4.94 -4.58 8.52
CA TYR A 321 5.53 -5.77 9.12
C TYR A 321 7.05 -5.76 8.97
N MET A 322 7.73 -6.35 9.95
CA MET A 322 9.14 -6.73 9.88
C MET A 322 9.28 -8.20 10.24
N GLU A 323 9.97 -8.96 9.39
CA GLU A 323 10.24 -10.38 9.60
C GLU A 323 11.75 -10.61 9.57
N PHE A 324 12.26 -11.23 10.63
CA PHE A 324 13.68 -11.48 10.84
C PHE A 324 14.01 -12.96 10.64
N ASP A 325 15.25 -13.28 10.25
CA ASP A 325 15.76 -14.66 10.12
C ASP A 325 15.57 -15.51 11.38
N THR A 326 15.41 -14.88 12.54
CA THR A 326 15.09 -15.54 13.82
C THR A 326 13.67 -16.11 13.88
N GLY A 327 12.85 -15.89 12.85
CA GLY A 327 11.43 -16.24 12.81
C GLY A 327 10.54 -15.28 13.59
N LYS A 328 11.10 -14.17 14.09
CA LYS A 328 10.34 -13.12 14.78
C LYS A 328 9.66 -12.21 13.78
N ILE A 329 8.38 -11.96 14.00
CA ILE A 329 7.56 -11.09 13.17
C ILE A 329 6.99 -9.98 14.05
N PHE A 330 7.27 -8.74 13.65
CA PHE A 330 6.79 -7.53 14.32
C PHE A 330 5.81 -6.80 13.41
N ARG A 331 4.71 -6.34 14.00
CA ARG A 331 3.71 -5.50 13.34
C ARG A 331 3.69 -4.12 13.98
N LEU A 332 3.48 -3.09 13.16
CA LEU A 332 3.21 -1.74 13.64
C LEU A 332 1.93 -1.76 14.51
N LYS A 333 2.03 -1.28 15.76
CA LYS A 333 0.89 -1.32 16.70
C LYS A 333 -0.22 -0.32 16.33
N GLU A 334 0.14 0.77 15.68
CA GLU A 334 -0.77 1.89 15.39
C GLU A 334 -0.95 2.10 13.88
N ASP A 335 -2.12 1.76 13.34
CA ASP A 335 -2.45 1.98 11.92
C ASP A 335 -2.26 3.45 11.48
N THR A 336 -2.46 4.41 12.40
CA THR A 336 -2.27 5.84 12.14
C THR A 336 -0.83 6.22 11.80
N SER A 337 0.13 5.37 12.19
CA SER A 337 1.55 5.58 11.97
C SER A 337 2.04 5.01 10.62
N LEU A 338 1.18 4.27 9.90
CA LEU A 338 1.54 3.59 8.65
C LEU A 338 2.05 4.54 7.57
N GLU A 339 1.38 5.68 7.37
CA GLU A 339 1.77 6.65 6.34
C GLU A 339 3.12 7.29 6.67
N SER A 340 3.36 7.60 7.95
CA SER A 340 4.67 8.08 8.40
C SER A 340 5.75 7.02 8.18
N PHE A 341 5.45 5.76 8.49
CA PHE A 341 6.37 4.65 8.30
C PHE A 341 6.73 4.44 6.82
N LYS A 342 5.76 4.50 5.91
CA LYS A 342 6.02 4.47 4.46
C LYS A 342 6.95 5.59 4.00
N ASN A 343 6.81 6.78 4.57
CA ASN A 343 7.74 7.88 4.28
C ASN A 343 9.16 7.61 4.76
N VAL A 344 9.34 6.88 5.88
CA VAL A 344 10.66 6.40 6.35
C VAL A 344 11.25 5.37 5.39
N LEU A 345 10.46 4.41 4.90
CA LEU A 345 10.92 3.47 3.87
C LEU A 345 11.37 4.24 2.61
N ALA A 346 10.53 5.15 2.12
CA ALA A 346 10.82 5.92 0.92
C ALA A 346 12.02 6.89 1.09
N SER A 347 12.30 7.40 2.29
CA SER A 347 13.42 8.31 2.55
C SER A 347 14.76 7.57 2.58
N HIS A 348 14.79 6.35 3.12
CA HIS A 348 16.03 5.58 3.34
C HIS A 348 16.32 4.54 2.26
N LEU A 349 15.29 3.96 1.65
CA LEU A 349 15.42 2.95 0.61
C LEU A 349 15.30 3.61 -0.75
N LYS A 350 16.43 3.74 -1.44
CA LYS A 350 16.49 4.35 -2.78
C LYS A 350 16.88 3.33 -3.81
N LEU A 351 16.34 3.43 -5.01
CA LEU A 351 16.78 2.61 -6.13
C LEU A 351 18.30 2.74 -6.32
N ASN A 352 18.99 1.60 -6.42
CA ASN A 352 20.45 1.54 -6.53
C ASN A 352 20.90 1.49 -8.00
N GLU A 353 20.34 2.37 -8.84
CA GLU A 353 20.61 2.33 -10.27
C GLU A 353 21.07 3.66 -10.85
N PHE A 354 21.11 4.77 -10.11
CA PHE A 354 21.38 6.11 -10.68
C PHE A 354 22.58 6.17 -11.64
N GLY A 355 22.33 6.60 -12.87
CA GLY A 355 23.32 6.70 -13.95
C GLY A 355 23.56 5.41 -14.73
N THR A 356 22.81 4.34 -14.42
CA THR A 356 22.78 3.09 -15.20
C THR A 356 21.91 3.27 -16.44
N ASP A 357 22.33 2.69 -17.55
CA ASP A 357 21.56 2.65 -18.80
C ASP A 357 20.24 1.92 -18.56
N ALA A 358 19.13 2.60 -18.86
CA ALA A 358 17.80 1.99 -18.82
C ALA A 358 17.57 1.18 -20.10
N SER A 359 16.97 0.01 -19.97
CA SER A 359 16.60 -0.79 -21.13
C SER A 359 15.38 -0.20 -21.84
N LYS A 360 15.20 -0.56 -23.11
CA LYS A 360 14.01 -0.19 -23.87
C LYS A 360 12.72 -0.61 -23.15
N GLU A 361 12.74 -1.80 -22.55
CA GLU A 361 11.60 -2.37 -21.81
C GLU A 361 11.27 -1.54 -20.56
N ASP A 362 12.27 -1.03 -19.84
CA ASP A 362 12.05 -0.16 -18.66
C ASP A 362 11.30 1.12 -19.03
N ILE A 363 11.60 1.67 -20.21
CA ILE A 363 10.97 2.88 -20.72
C ILE A 363 9.56 2.60 -21.24
N LEU A 364 9.32 1.44 -21.87
CA LEU A 364 7.97 1.01 -22.26
C LEU A 364 7.08 0.80 -21.02
N ASN A 365 7.62 0.18 -19.97
CA ASN A 365 6.92 -0.10 -18.70
C ASN A 365 6.72 1.13 -17.81
N ALA A 366 7.31 2.27 -18.18
CA ALA A 366 7.05 3.54 -17.53
C ALA A 366 5.65 4.09 -17.80
N PHE A 367 4.96 3.56 -18.82
CA PHE A 367 3.59 3.90 -19.13
C PHE A 367 2.61 2.85 -18.57
N HIS A 368 1.38 3.25 -18.26
CA HIS A 368 0.37 2.39 -17.66
C HIS A 368 -0.13 1.31 -18.65
N GLU A 369 0.03 0.04 -18.30
CA GLU A 369 -0.51 -1.10 -19.05
C GLU A 369 -2.05 -1.06 -19.08
N GLY A 370 -2.64 -0.98 -20.27
CA GLY A 370 -4.10 -0.90 -20.44
C GLY A 370 -4.65 0.52 -20.66
N TYR A 371 -3.78 1.53 -20.78
CA TYR A 371 -4.21 2.83 -21.30
C TYR A 371 -4.73 2.68 -22.74
N ASN A 372 -6.01 3.00 -22.95
CA ASN A 372 -6.74 2.80 -24.21
C ASN A 372 -7.12 4.12 -24.91
N GLY A 373 -6.58 5.26 -24.45
CA GLY A 373 -7.06 6.60 -24.80
C GLY A 373 -6.05 7.49 -25.52
N GLY A 374 -6.55 8.46 -26.29
CA GLY A 374 -5.76 9.46 -27.04
C GLY A 374 -5.73 10.83 -26.37
N ARG A 375 -5.41 10.87 -25.07
CA ARG A 375 -5.30 12.12 -24.30
C ARG A 375 -3.95 12.27 -23.61
N ALA A 376 -3.50 13.50 -23.46
CA ALA A 376 -2.38 13.92 -22.64
C ALA A 376 -2.80 15.18 -21.86
N ARG A 377 -2.06 15.56 -20.82
CA ARG A 377 -2.29 16.82 -20.10
C ARG A 377 -1.03 17.66 -20.10
N PHE A 378 -1.16 18.94 -20.41
CA PHE A 378 -0.04 19.89 -20.36
C PHE A 378 -0.07 20.72 -19.06
N ARG A 379 1.10 20.90 -18.44
CA ARG A 379 1.31 21.68 -17.22
C ARG A 379 1.82 23.07 -17.55
N VAL A 380 1.09 24.08 -17.07
CA VAL A 380 1.45 25.50 -17.20
C VAL A 380 1.94 25.98 -15.82
N ASP A 381 3.27 26.13 -15.68
CA ASP A 381 4.03 26.73 -14.55
C ASP A 381 4.35 25.92 -13.26
N ASP A 382 5.59 26.14 -12.78
CA ASP A 382 6.20 25.95 -11.44
C ASP A 382 5.87 24.69 -10.61
N GLY A 383 5.41 23.62 -11.25
CA GLY A 383 5.23 22.33 -10.60
C GLY A 383 4.02 22.25 -9.66
N GLN A 384 3.05 23.17 -9.78
CA GLN A 384 1.73 23.01 -9.17
C GLN A 384 0.65 22.80 -10.24
N PHE A 385 -0.22 21.81 -10.02
CA PHE A 385 -1.42 21.58 -10.84
C PHE A 385 -2.43 22.68 -10.55
N THR A 386 -2.42 23.77 -11.32
CA THR A 386 -3.40 24.83 -11.16
C THR A 386 -4.45 24.84 -12.27
N GLU A 387 -4.11 24.56 -13.53
CA GLU A 387 -5.09 24.44 -14.63
C GLU A 387 -4.62 23.41 -15.67
N GLU A 388 -5.34 22.28 -15.81
CA GLU A 388 -5.00 21.21 -16.76
C GLU A 388 -5.45 21.61 -18.17
N THR A 389 -4.50 21.89 -19.09
CA THR A 389 -4.85 21.94 -20.52
C THR A 389 -4.90 20.51 -21.05
N GLU A 390 -6.08 20.05 -21.46
CA GLU A 390 -6.19 18.77 -22.15
C GLU A 390 -5.50 18.84 -23.52
N CYS A 391 -4.72 17.82 -23.84
CA CYS A 391 -4.09 17.60 -25.13
C CYS A 391 -4.64 16.31 -25.75
N THR A 392 -4.67 16.26 -27.07
CA THR A 392 -4.89 15.03 -27.81
C THR A 392 -3.56 14.31 -28.02
N LEU A 393 -3.55 13.01 -27.79
CA LEU A 393 -2.42 12.12 -28.05
C LEU A 393 -2.77 11.23 -29.25
N GLU A 394 -2.08 11.44 -30.36
CA GLU A 394 -2.20 10.59 -31.53
C GLU A 394 -1.35 9.33 -31.37
N ASN A 395 -1.91 8.17 -31.68
CA ASN A 395 -1.19 6.89 -31.79
C ASN A 395 -0.21 6.60 -30.63
N PHE A 396 -0.76 6.38 -29.43
CA PHE A 396 -0.01 6.10 -28.20
C PHE A 396 1.06 5.01 -28.33
N GLU A 397 0.77 3.94 -29.07
CA GLU A 397 1.71 2.83 -29.27
C GLU A 397 2.97 3.29 -30.03
N SER A 398 2.81 4.05 -31.11
CA SER A 398 3.96 4.61 -31.84
C SER A 398 4.68 5.70 -31.04
N PHE A 399 3.97 6.46 -30.22
CA PHE A 399 4.57 7.44 -29.31
C PHE A 399 5.51 6.80 -28.29
N LYS A 400 5.03 5.80 -27.54
CA LYS A 400 5.86 5.12 -26.52
C LYS A 400 7.01 4.34 -27.17
N ASP A 401 6.80 3.76 -28.35
CA ASP A 401 7.85 3.09 -29.11
C ASP A 401 8.97 4.07 -29.47
N GLU A 402 8.66 5.22 -30.07
CA GLU A 402 9.68 6.23 -30.43
C GLU A 402 10.39 6.82 -29.22
N ILE A 403 9.70 7.04 -28.10
CA ILE A 403 10.34 7.47 -26.84
C ILE A 403 11.31 6.40 -26.32
N SER A 404 10.94 5.12 -26.40
CA SER A 404 11.77 4.01 -25.92
C SER A 404 13.02 3.75 -26.76
N GLU A 405 13.11 4.29 -27.98
CA GLU A 405 14.30 4.22 -28.84
C GLU A 405 15.38 5.25 -28.46
N LEU A 406 15.04 6.25 -27.63
CA LEU A 406 16.04 7.18 -27.10
C LEU A 406 16.90 6.47 -26.02
N GLU A 407 18.14 6.93 -25.83
CA GLU A 407 19.01 6.40 -24.78
C GLU A 407 18.73 7.10 -23.44
N TRP A 408 18.33 6.31 -22.44
CA TRP A 408 17.98 6.79 -21.11
C TRP A 408 18.92 6.23 -20.05
N VAL A 409 19.13 7.00 -18.99
CA VAL A 409 19.75 6.53 -17.75
C VAL A 409 18.84 6.85 -16.58
N THR A 410 18.87 6.02 -15.54
CA THR A 410 18.11 6.26 -14.32
C THR A 410 18.64 7.51 -13.58
N CYS A 411 17.77 8.24 -12.89
CA CYS A 411 18.11 9.45 -12.15
C CYS A 411 17.25 9.65 -10.90
N GLU A 412 17.67 10.58 -10.04
CA GLU A 412 16.93 10.92 -8.82
C GLU A 412 15.59 11.58 -9.10
N THR A 413 14.55 11.15 -8.39
CA THR A 413 13.18 11.71 -8.46
C THR A 413 13.04 13.08 -7.80
N SER A 414 14.09 13.53 -7.10
CA SER A 414 14.18 14.83 -6.40
C SER A 414 14.30 16.02 -7.37
N ASN A 415 14.65 15.79 -8.64
CA ASN A 415 14.84 16.86 -9.61
C ASN A 415 13.51 17.47 -10.05
N ARG A 416 13.31 18.77 -9.74
CA ARG A 416 12.11 19.51 -10.10
C ARG A 416 11.84 19.56 -11.60
N GLN A 417 12.87 19.44 -12.45
CA GLN A 417 12.74 19.45 -13.90
C GLN A 417 11.92 18.27 -14.45
N ILE A 418 11.76 17.20 -13.67
CA ILE A 418 10.95 16.02 -14.02
C ILE A 418 9.46 16.38 -14.15
N TYR A 419 8.98 17.32 -13.35
CA TYR A 419 7.55 17.56 -13.16
C TYR A 419 6.97 18.60 -14.14
N MET A 420 7.63 18.81 -15.27
CA MET A 420 7.30 19.81 -16.27
C MET A 420 6.63 19.19 -17.51
N ASP A 421 5.93 20.02 -18.27
CA ASP A 421 5.32 19.72 -19.58
C ASP A 421 4.15 18.74 -19.58
N PHE A 422 4.37 17.43 -19.72
CA PHE A 422 3.30 16.50 -20.09
C PHE A 422 3.03 15.42 -19.05
N TYR A 423 1.76 15.08 -18.87
CA TYR A 423 1.33 13.83 -18.27
C TYR A 423 0.64 12.97 -19.33
N VAL A 424 1.21 11.80 -19.63
CA VAL A 424 0.78 10.89 -20.69
C VAL A 424 0.70 9.48 -20.14
N ALA A 425 -0.49 8.88 -20.13
CA ALA A 425 -0.69 7.46 -19.82
C ALA A 425 0.04 6.99 -18.55
N GLY A 426 0.01 7.77 -17.46
CA GLY A 426 0.69 7.41 -16.22
C GLY A 426 2.13 7.88 -16.08
N ALA A 427 2.76 8.42 -17.13
CA ALA A 427 4.11 8.97 -17.09
C ALA A 427 4.11 10.50 -17.19
N LEU A 428 5.02 11.15 -16.47
CA LEU A 428 5.41 12.54 -16.68
C LEU A 428 6.57 12.60 -17.66
N ILE A 429 6.46 13.47 -18.66
CA ILE A 429 7.49 13.68 -19.68
C ILE A 429 7.79 15.16 -19.73
N SER A 430 9.05 15.50 -19.47
CA SER A 430 9.59 16.84 -19.53
C SER A 430 10.38 17.01 -20.81
N ARG A 431 10.11 18.09 -21.55
CA ARG A 431 10.84 18.48 -22.76
C ARG A 431 12.31 18.75 -22.47
N ASN A 432 12.71 18.90 -21.20
CA ASN A 432 14.12 19.02 -20.80
C ASN A 432 14.85 17.67 -20.68
N GLY A 433 14.28 16.58 -21.21
CA GLY A 433 14.94 15.28 -21.26
C GLY A 433 14.72 14.40 -20.03
N TYR A 434 13.57 14.53 -19.37
CA TYR A 434 13.22 13.68 -18.22
C TYR A 434 11.92 12.92 -18.46
N LEU A 435 11.87 11.71 -17.91
CA LEU A 435 10.70 10.85 -17.93
C LEU A 435 10.51 10.26 -16.53
N TYR A 436 9.30 10.32 -15.99
CA TYR A 436 8.98 9.78 -14.67
C TYR A 436 7.63 9.06 -14.65
N PRO A 437 7.60 7.73 -14.54
CA PRO A 437 6.38 6.98 -14.30
C PRO A 437 5.74 7.36 -12.96
N GLN A 438 4.51 7.87 -12.97
CA GLN A 438 3.66 8.03 -11.78
C GLN A 438 2.73 6.82 -11.57
N SER A 439 2.38 6.11 -12.65
CA SER A 439 1.65 4.85 -12.61
C SER A 439 2.13 3.97 -13.77
N GLY A 440 2.74 2.82 -13.43
CA GLY A 440 3.42 1.90 -14.34
C GLY A 440 4.27 0.87 -13.57
N GLY A 441 4.84 -0.12 -14.27
CA GLY A 441 5.67 -1.17 -13.66
C GLY A 441 6.96 -0.62 -13.03
N THR A 442 7.39 0.57 -13.45
CA THR A 442 8.64 1.22 -13.01
C THR A 442 8.43 2.52 -12.22
N HIS A 443 7.25 2.77 -11.66
CA HIS A 443 6.82 4.02 -10.97
C HIS A 443 7.71 4.55 -9.82
N GLN A 444 8.81 3.87 -9.50
CA GLN A 444 9.76 4.24 -8.44
C GLN A 444 11.12 4.71 -8.98
N CYS A 445 11.32 4.75 -10.31
CA CYS A 445 12.51 5.28 -10.98
C CYS A 445 12.16 6.50 -11.83
N ALA A 446 13.00 7.55 -11.85
CA ALA A 446 12.98 8.57 -12.90
C ALA A 446 14.09 8.30 -13.90
N TYR A 447 13.91 8.78 -15.12
CA TYR A 447 14.85 8.63 -16.21
C TYR A 447 15.23 10.00 -16.74
N LYS A 448 16.49 10.13 -17.15
CA LYS A 448 16.97 11.27 -17.92
C LYS A 448 17.61 10.77 -19.21
N LEU A 449 17.53 11.59 -20.26
CA LEU A 449 18.28 11.31 -21.47
C LEU A 449 19.77 11.18 -21.15
N LYS A 450 20.39 10.13 -21.69
CA LYS A 450 21.82 9.88 -21.54
C LYS A 450 22.65 10.99 -22.17
N ASN A 451 22.18 11.49 -23.32
CA ASN A 451 22.81 12.57 -24.08
C ASN A 451 21.86 13.78 -24.16
N GLU A 452 22.29 14.94 -23.65
CA GLU A 452 21.50 16.18 -23.72
C GLU A 452 21.20 16.63 -25.17
N SER A 453 22.02 16.21 -26.15
CA SER A 453 21.77 16.50 -27.57
C SER A 453 20.49 15.86 -28.12
N ASP A 454 19.95 14.84 -27.46
CA ASP A 454 18.70 14.17 -27.89
C ASP A 454 17.44 14.87 -27.38
N ILE A 455 17.57 15.97 -26.62
CA ILE A 455 16.45 16.79 -26.15
C ILE A 455 15.60 17.30 -27.32
N GLU A 456 16.23 17.72 -28.42
CA GLU A 456 15.51 18.22 -29.60
C GLU A 456 14.66 17.10 -30.24
N LYS A 457 15.20 15.88 -30.32
CA LYS A 457 14.45 14.70 -30.80
C LYS A 457 13.28 14.34 -29.89
N LEU A 458 13.47 14.41 -28.58
CA LEU A 458 12.38 14.21 -27.61
C LEU A 458 11.27 15.24 -27.82
N CYS A 459 11.64 16.52 -28.04
CA CYS A 459 10.69 17.57 -28.35
C CYS A 459 9.94 17.29 -29.66
N GLU A 460 10.64 16.87 -30.72
CA GLU A 460 10.03 16.49 -32.00
C GLU A 460 9.04 15.33 -31.85
N ILE A 461 9.37 14.29 -31.06
CA ILE A 461 8.44 13.18 -30.77
C ILE A 461 7.20 13.70 -30.03
N CYS A 462 7.38 14.53 -29.01
CA CYS A 462 6.26 15.12 -28.28
C CYS A 462 5.39 16.01 -29.19
N ASP A 463 5.99 16.86 -30.02
CA ASP A 463 5.28 17.76 -30.94
C ASP A 463 4.57 17.00 -32.07
N LYS A 464 5.11 15.85 -32.48
CA LYS A 464 4.51 14.98 -33.50
C LYS A 464 3.25 14.26 -33.03
N TYR A 465 3.19 13.88 -31.75
CA TYR A 465 2.13 13.02 -31.22
C TYR A 465 1.18 13.72 -30.24
N ILE A 466 1.59 14.83 -29.62
CA ILE A 466 0.79 15.55 -28.63
C ILE A 466 0.36 16.90 -29.18
N THR A 467 -0.93 17.04 -29.47
CA THR A 467 -1.53 18.29 -29.92
C THR A 467 -2.27 18.92 -28.76
N LYS A 468 -1.95 20.18 -28.42
CA LYS A 468 -2.68 20.93 -27.39
C LYS A 468 -4.10 21.16 -27.90
N ASN A 469 -5.13 20.79 -27.13
CA ASN A 469 -6.50 21.18 -27.45
C ASN A 469 -6.62 22.67 -27.09
N THR A 470 -6.14 23.55 -27.97
CA THR A 470 -6.66 24.91 -28.02
C THR A 470 -8.16 24.78 -28.14
N ASN A 471 -8.94 25.37 -27.23
CA ASN A 471 -10.40 25.39 -27.30
C ASN A 471 -10.83 25.66 -28.75
N GLU A 472 -11.21 24.59 -29.47
CA GLU A 472 -11.54 24.62 -30.88
C GLU A 472 -12.90 25.27 -31.05
N ASN A 473 -12.87 26.60 -31.17
CA ASN A 473 -13.75 27.33 -32.07
C ASN A 473 -12.93 28.15 -33.08
N ALA A 474 -11.65 27.81 -33.30
CA ALA A 474 -10.85 28.42 -34.35
C ALA A 474 -10.15 27.30 -35.13
N ASN A 475 -10.48 27.17 -36.42
CA ASN A 475 -9.82 26.21 -37.29
C ASN A 475 -8.33 26.57 -37.36
N GLU A 476 -7.42 25.58 -37.38
CA GLU A 476 -5.98 25.80 -37.61
C GLU A 476 -5.66 26.46 -38.98
N ASN A 477 -6.65 26.58 -39.87
CA ASN A 477 -6.57 27.33 -41.14
C ASN A 477 -7.02 28.80 -41.04
N ASP A 478 -7.47 29.25 -39.86
CA ASP A 478 -7.92 30.62 -39.66
C ASP A 478 -6.69 31.54 -39.46
N SER A 479 -6.61 32.61 -40.26
CA SER A 479 -5.57 33.63 -40.14
C SER A 479 -5.49 34.20 -38.71
N ILE A 480 -4.34 34.76 -38.30
CA ILE A 480 -4.20 35.42 -36.99
C ILE A 480 -5.34 36.42 -36.75
N TYR A 481 -5.71 37.17 -37.79
CA TYR A 481 -6.83 38.11 -37.73
C TYR A 481 -8.18 37.44 -37.49
N SER A 482 -8.46 36.32 -38.17
CA SER A 482 -9.70 35.54 -37.98
C SER A 482 -9.85 35.03 -36.55
N LYS A 483 -8.77 34.51 -35.95
CA LYS A 483 -8.73 34.07 -34.55
C LYS A 483 -9.00 35.21 -33.57
N LEU A 484 -8.35 36.36 -33.82
CA LEU A 484 -8.51 37.56 -33.00
C LEU A 484 -9.94 38.10 -33.06
N THR A 485 -10.53 38.21 -34.25
CA THR A 485 -11.89 38.74 -34.44
C THR A 485 -12.95 37.83 -33.82
N ALA A 486 -12.79 36.51 -33.89
CA ALA A 486 -13.70 35.55 -33.25
C ALA A 486 -13.78 35.72 -31.72
N ASN A 487 -12.71 36.21 -31.10
CA ASN A 487 -12.58 36.38 -29.65
C ASN A 487 -12.32 37.83 -29.23
N LYS A 488 -12.64 38.82 -30.08
CA LYS A 488 -12.25 40.23 -29.86
C LYS A 488 -12.73 40.80 -28.52
N GLU A 489 -13.83 40.29 -27.98
CA GLU A 489 -14.37 40.71 -26.68
C GLU A 489 -13.45 40.37 -25.50
N ASN A 490 -12.60 39.36 -25.64
CA ASN A 490 -11.68 38.92 -24.59
C ASN A 490 -10.40 39.77 -24.50
N TYR A 491 -10.23 40.75 -25.40
CA TYR A 491 -9.01 41.53 -25.53
C TYR A 491 -9.21 43.01 -25.19
N SER A 492 -8.25 43.60 -24.49
CA SER A 492 -7.97 45.04 -24.46
C SER A 492 -6.97 45.39 -25.56
N VAL A 493 -7.03 46.63 -26.04
CA VAL A 493 -6.18 47.12 -27.13
C VAL A 493 -5.38 48.32 -26.64
N ASP A 494 -4.06 48.24 -26.77
CA ASP A 494 -3.14 49.29 -26.37
C ASP A 494 -2.19 49.65 -27.53
N LEU A 495 -1.80 50.91 -27.63
CA LEU A 495 -0.72 51.35 -28.52
C LEU A 495 0.60 51.42 -27.76
N ASP A 496 1.70 51.19 -28.49
CA ASP A 496 3.05 51.47 -28.00
C ASP A 496 3.21 52.95 -27.62
N ASP A 497 4.05 53.20 -26.61
CA ASP A 497 4.09 54.40 -25.77
C ASP A 497 4.40 55.71 -26.54
N ASP A 498 4.80 55.62 -27.81
CA ASP A 498 5.07 56.75 -28.70
C ASP A 498 3.80 57.48 -29.19
N ILE A 499 2.61 56.86 -29.10
CA ILE A 499 1.32 57.48 -29.45
C ILE A 499 0.52 57.72 -28.17
N LYS A 500 0.46 58.98 -27.71
CA LYS A 500 -0.17 59.37 -26.44
C LYS A 500 -1.71 59.30 -26.48
N LYS A 501 -2.30 58.11 -26.37
CA LYS A 501 -3.69 57.96 -25.91
C LYS A 501 -3.87 56.60 -25.25
N LYS A 502 -4.38 56.60 -24.02
CA LYS A 502 -4.42 55.43 -23.14
C LYS A 502 -5.60 54.47 -23.35
N ASP A 503 -6.58 54.85 -24.18
CA ASP A 503 -7.75 54.02 -24.43
C ASP A 503 -8.09 54.11 -25.93
N ILE A 504 -7.75 53.07 -26.68
CA ILE A 504 -8.24 52.89 -28.04
C ILE A 504 -9.65 52.33 -27.96
N ASP A 505 -10.58 52.94 -28.69
CA ASP A 505 -11.85 52.30 -28.97
C ASP A 505 -11.60 51.09 -29.88
N LYS A 506 -11.57 49.92 -29.24
CA LYS A 506 -11.37 48.61 -29.89
C LYS A 506 -12.36 48.39 -31.02
N ASP A 507 -13.62 48.79 -30.86
CA ASP A 507 -14.65 48.55 -31.86
C ASP A 507 -14.41 49.41 -33.10
N ILE A 508 -14.00 50.68 -32.93
CA ILE A 508 -13.63 51.55 -34.04
C ILE A 508 -12.40 50.99 -34.78
N LEU A 509 -11.41 50.47 -34.06
CA LEU A 509 -10.23 49.86 -34.68
C LEU A 509 -10.63 48.64 -35.54
N PHE A 510 -11.42 47.72 -34.99
CA PHE A 510 -11.85 46.53 -35.75
C PHE A 510 -12.73 46.91 -36.95
N GLU A 511 -13.69 47.83 -36.80
CA GLU A 511 -14.52 48.34 -37.90
C GLU A 511 -13.65 48.91 -39.04
N TYR A 512 -12.53 49.54 -38.69
CA TYR A 512 -11.59 50.07 -39.67
C TYR A 512 -10.76 48.98 -40.34
N LEU A 513 -10.18 48.06 -39.57
CA LEU A 513 -9.38 46.95 -40.09
C LEU A 513 -10.20 45.99 -40.98
N ASP A 514 -11.48 45.79 -40.69
CA ASP A 514 -12.40 44.95 -41.47
C ASP A 514 -12.58 45.42 -42.93
N LYS A 515 -12.15 46.66 -43.26
CA LYS A 515 -12.19 47.20 -44.64
C LYS A 515 -11.04 46.72 -45.51
N TYR A 516 -10.04 46.08 -44.91
CA TYR A 516 -8.80 45.67 -45.57
C TYR A 516 -8.65 44.16 -45.57
N ASP A 517 -7.86 43.64 -46.52
CA ASP A 517 -7.45 42.24 -46.48
C ASP A 517 -6.35 42.07 -45.42
N MET A 518 -6.76 41.53 -44.27
CA MET A 518 -5.90 41.26 -43.13
C MET A 518 -5.26 39.87 -43.16
N THR A 519 -5.52 39.08 -44.21
CA THR A 519 -5.27 37.64 -44.26
C THR A 519 -4.24 37.24 -45.30
N SER A 520 -4.12 37.97 -46.42
CA SER A 520 -3.18 37.64 -47.48
C SER A 520 -1.72 37.85 -47.04
N GLU A 521 -0.98 36.75 -46.93
CA GLU A 521 0.44 36.76 -46.59
C GLU A 521 1.32 37.09 -47.81
N ILE A 522 2.39 37.85 -47.56
CA ILE A 522 3.43 38.14 -48.54
C ILE A 522 4.77 37.55 -48.10
N GLY A 523 5.60 37.20 -49.06
CA GLY A 523 6.96 36.72 -48.77
C GLY A 523 7.91 37.85 -48.31
N PRO A 524 9.01 37.52 -47.63
CA PRO A 524 9.97 38.49 -47.11
C PRO A 524 10.55 39.45 -48.17
N SER A 525 10.66 39.03 -49.42
CA SER A 525 11.16 39.84 -50.54
C SER A 525 10.20 40.95 -50.97
N SER A 526 8.91 40.84 -50.61
CA SER A 526 7.86 41.81 -50.94
C SER A 526 7.49 42.70 -49.75
N TYR A 527 8.10 42.43 -48.58
CA TYR A 527 7.88 43.15 -47.34
C TYR A 527 8.82 44.36 -47.23
N THR A 528 8.33 45.49 -46.76
CA THR A 528 9.11 46.74 -46.68
C THR A 528 8.84 47.43 -45.35
N SER A 529 9.70 47.19 -44.36
CA SER A 529 9.61 47.90 -43.07
C SER A 529 10.06 49.36 -43.17
N SER A 530 9.66 50.14 -42.18
CA SER A 530 9.99 51.56 -42.00
C SER A 530 10.17 51.87 -40.52
N ASP A 531 10.92 52.93 -40.21
CA ASP A 531 11.01 53.44 -38.84
C ASP A 531 9.69 54.10 -38.38
N LYS A 532 8.84 54.52 -39.33
CA LYS A 532 7.50 55.00 -39.05
C LYS A 532 6.53 53.83 -39.00
N LYS A 533 6.17 53.46 -37.78
CA LYS A 533 5.27 52.33 -37.49
C LYS A 533 4.26 52.67 -36.40
N ILE A 534 3.16 51.96 -36.41
CA ILE A 534 2.15 51.91 -35.35
C ILE A 534 2.17 50.48 -34.82
N THR A 535 2.40 50.31 -33.54
CA THR A 535 2.36 48.99 -32.89
C THR A 535 1.13 48.93 -32.00
N VAL A 536 0.24 47.99 -32.29
CA VAL A 536 -0.97 47.70 -31.54
C VAL A 536 -0.81 46.37 -30.82
N PHE A 537 -1.05 46.35 -29.52
CA PHE A 537 -1.04 45.17 -28.67
C PHE A 537 -2.45 44.76 -28.29
N PHE A 538 -2.75 43.48 -28.45
CA PHE A 538 -3.99 42.85 -27.99
C PHE A 538 -3.66 41.98 -26.77
N ARG A 539 -4.17 42.39 -25.60
CA ARG A 539 -3.92 41.74 -24.30
C ARG A 539 -5.20 41.16 -23.74
N LYS A 540 -5.15 39.99 -23.12
CA LYS A 540 -6.35 39.37 -22.56
C LYS A 540 -6.88 40.17 -21.38
N ILE A 541 -8.18 40.44 -21.33
CA ILE A 541 -8.81 41.22 -20.25
C ILE A 541 -8.58 40.48 -18.92
N GLY A 542 -8.04 41.20 -17.94
CA GLY A 542 -7.68 40.67 -16.62
C GLY A 542 -6.20 40.38 -16.44
N GLU A 543 -5.39 40.45 -17.50
CA GLU A 543 -3.93 40.43 -17.40
C GLU A 543 -3.39 41.86 -17.28
N GLU A 544 -2.84 42.22 -16.12
CA GLU A 544 -2.19 43.52 -15.93
C GLU A 544 -0.92 43.64 -16.79
N LYS A 545 -0.66 44.83 -17.35
CA LYS A 545 0.63 45.23 -17.94
C LYS A 545 1.70 45.10 -16.84
N LYS A 546 2.40 43.97 -16.79
CA LYS A 546 3.53 43.78 -15.89
C LYS A 546 4.78 44.37 -16.54
N ASP A 547 5.18 45.53 -16.07
CA ASP A 547 6.47 46.12 -16.44
C ASP A 547 7.59 45.28 -15.79
N TYR A 548 8.24 44.43 -16.59
CA TYR A 548 9.39 43.66 -16.12
C TYR A 548 10.67 44.48 -16.25
N SER A 549 11.41 44.64 -15.16
CA SER A 549 12.62 45.49 -15.09
C SER A 549 13.94 44.76 -15.37
N TYR A 550 13.96 43.67 -16.14
CA TYR A 550 15.20 42.95 -16.47
C TYR A 550 15.29 42.57 -17.95
N VAL A 551 16.52 42.55 -18.45
CA VAL A 551 16.85 42.29 -19.86
C VAL A 551 16.50 40.84 -20.19
N GLY A 552 15.50 40.65 -21.07
CA GLY A 552 15.06 39.33 -21.55
C GLY A 552 13.61 38.96 -21.20
N ALA A 553 12.88 39.79 -20.47
CA ALA A 553 11.45 39.57 -20.26
C ALA A 553 10.66 39.92 -21.54
N THR A 554 9.95 38.95 -22.11
CA THR A 554 9.00 39.15 -23.20
C THR A 554 7.76 39.87 -22.68
N GLU A 555 7.38 40.96 -23.35
CA GLU A 555 6.16 41.70 -23.04
C GLU A 555 4.94 40.78 -23.18
N ARG A 556 4.02 40.78 -22.19
CA ARG A 556 2.80 39.95 -22.23
C ARG A 556 1.77 40.58 -23.18
N TYR A 557 1.56 39.94 -24.33
CA TYR A 557 0.50 40.18 -25.30
C TYR A 557 0.14 38.84 -25.97
N ASP A 558 -1.11 38.66 -26.40
CA ASP A 558 -1.50 37.46 -27.18
C ASP A 558 -1.27 37.72 -28.67
N TYR A 559 -1.61 38.94 -29.13
CA TYR A 559 -1.40 39.35 -30.50
C TYR A 559 -0.77 40.74 -30.58
N LYS A 560 0.09 40.93 -31.59
CA LYS A 560 0.73 42.20 -31.91
C LYS A 560 0.57 42.48 -33.40
N LEU A 561 0.10 43.68 -33.71
CA LEU A 561 -0.04 44.22 -35.06
C LEU A 561 0.94 45.37 -35.23
N VAL A 562 1.82 45.30 -36.23
CA VAL A 562 2.74 46.40 -36.56
C VAL A 562 2.44 46.89 -37.96
N ILE A 563 2.00 48.14 -38.09
CA ILE A 563 1.63 48.77 -39.37
C ILE A 563 2.69 49.81 -39.74
N TYR A 564 3.19 49.75 -40.97
CA TYR A 564 4.22 50.65 -41.47
C TYR A 564 3.64 51.66 -42.47
N ASP A 565 4.24 52.86 -42.55
CA ASP A 565 3.86 53.91 -43.51
C ASP A 565 4.06 53.52 -45.00
N THR A 566 4.77 52.42 -45.23
CA THR A 566 4.97 51.79 -46.55
C THR A 566 3.76 51.00 -47.04
N GLY A 567 2.75 50.79 -46.18
CA GLY A 567 1.57 49.96 -46.45
C GLY A 567 1.79 48.47 -46.21
N THR A 568 2.91 48.05 -45.62
CA THR A 568 3.06 46.68 -45.11
C THR A 568 2.73 46.58 -43.63
N PHE A 569 2.41 45.38 -43.16
CA PHE A 569 2.18 45.13 -41.74
C PHE A 569 2.60 43.71 -41.34
N THR A 570 2.76 43.49 -40.05
CA THR A 570 2.97 42.15 -39.49
C THR A 570 1.92 41.83 -38.43
N TRP A 571 1.53 40.57 -38.42
CA TRP A 571 0.86 39.96 -37.28
C TRP A 571 1.88 39.13 -36.51
N THR A 572 1.78 39.15 -35.18
CA THR A 572 2.53 38.24 -34.32
C THR A 572 1.56 37.64 -33.33
N GLU A 573 1.43 36.31 -33.35
CA GLU A 573 0.74 35.50 -32.33
C GLU A 573 1.81 35.06 -31.33
N ASN A 574 1.59 35.32 -30.04
CA ASN A 574 2.51 34.97 -28.97
C ASN A 574 1.85 33.93 -28.07
N ASP A 575 2.28 32.68 -28.18
CA ASP A 575 1.87 31.61 -27.28
C ASP A 575 2.98 31.40 -26.24
N ASN A 576 2.81 32.06 -25.08
CA ASN A 576 3.69 31.89 -23.91
C ASN A 576 5.19 32.09 -24.21
N GLY A 577 5.53 33.10 -25.02
CA GLY A 577 6.90 33.46 -25.37
C GLY A 577 7.39 32.89 -26.70
N LYS A 578 6.62 32.01 -27.36
CA LYS A 578 6.87 31.62 -28.75
C LYS A 578 6.11 32.54 -29.69
N GLU A 579 6.84 33.37 -30.44
CA GLU A 579 6.26 34.29 -31.42
C GLU A 579 6.16 33.63 -32.81
N LYS A 580 4.94 33.58 -33.36
CA LYS A 580 4.67 33.27 -34.77
C LYS A 580 4.38 34.58 -35.50
N LEU A 581 5.25 34.95 -36.44
CA LEU A 581 5.13 36.19 -37.23
C LEU A 581 4.68 35.89 -38.66
N THR A 582 3.71 36.65 -39.16
CA THR A 582 3.30 36.68 -40.56
C THR A 582 3.42 38.09 -41.14
N MET A 583 3.72 38.18 -42.43
CA MET A 583 3.95 39.45 -43.13
C MET A 583 2.87 39.68 -44.16
N HIS A 584 2.38 40.91 -44.26
CA HIS A 584 1.23 41.27 -45.07
C HIS A 584 1.41 42.65 -45.72
N ARG A 585 0.52 42.96 -46.68
CA ARG A 585 0.51 44.25 -47.37
C ARG A 585 -0.91 44.72 -47.66
N PHE A 586 -1.14 46.00 -47.43
CA PHE A 586 -2.33 46.71 -47.86
C PHE A 586 -2.18 47.18 -49.31
N ASP A 587 -3.25 47.01 -50.09
CA ASP A 587 -3.37 47.53 -51.46
C ASP A 587 -3.80 49.02 -51.48
N ASP A 588 -3.31 49.82 -50.53
CA ASP A 588 -3.72 51.22 -50.35
C ASP A 588 -2.57 52.22 -50.45
N GLY A 589 -1.32 51.74 -50.58
CA GLY A 589 -0.12 52.57 -50.68
C GLY A 589 0.28 53.26 -49.38
N GLY A 590 -0.08 52.69 -48.21
CA GLY A 590 0.30 53.21 -46.90
C GLY A 590 -0.68 54.23 -46.31
N LYS A 591 -1.87 54.38 -46.91
CA LYS A 591 -2.90 55.31 -46.41
C LYS A 591 -3.41 54.93 -45.02
N ILE A 592 -3.58 53.64 -44.76
CA ILE A 592 -4.03 53.10 -43.48
C ILE A 592 -3.18 53.56 -42.30
N TYR A 593 -1.86 53.75 -42.50
CA TYR A 593 -0.99 54.29 -41.46
C TYR A 593 -1.45 55.69 -41.03
N GLN A 594 -1.72 56.57 -42.01
CA GLN A 594 -2.21 57.91 -41.73
C GLN A 594 -3.65 57.89 -41.22
N ASP A 595 -4.50 57.01 -41.73
CA ASP A 595 -5.89 56.92 -41.29
C ASP A 595 -6.01 56.44 -39.84
N ILE A 596 -5.21 55.45 -39.41
CA ILE A 596 -5.18 55.01 -38.00
C ILE A 596 -4.62 56.12 -37.11
N ILE A 597 -3.61 56.86 -37.58
CA ILE A 597 -3.17 58.07 -36.87
C ILE A 597 -4.34 59.04 -36.77
N ASP A 598 -5.04 59.37 -37.85
CA ASP A 598 -6.11 60.36 -37.83
C ASP A 598 -7.33 59.93 -36.98
N ILE A 599 -7.58 58.62 -36.83
CA ILE A 599 -8.63 58.08 -35.97
C ILE A 599 -8.28 58.25 -34.48
N PHE A 600 -7.01 58.09 -34.11
CA PHE A 600 -6.58 58.05 -32.71
C PHE A 600 -5.75 59.27 -32.27
N ALA A 601 -5.29 60.11 -33.19
CA ALA A 601 -4.62 61.38 -32.97
C ALA A 601 -5.66 62.49 -32.81
N ASP A 602 -6.14 62.63 -31.58
CA ASP A 602 -6.81 63.84 -31.09
C ASP A 602 -6.13 64.28 -29.80
#